data_AF-A0A3D3TLB6-F1
#
_entry.id   AF-A0A3D3TLB6-F1
#
_cell.length_a   1.000
_cell.length_b   1.000
_cell.length_c   1.000
_cell.angle_alpha   90.00
_cell.angle_beta   90.00
_cell.angle_gamma   90.00
#
_symmetry.space_group_name_H-M   'P 1'
#
loop_
_entity.id
_entity.type
_entity.pdbx_description
1 polymer ?
#
loop_
_entity_poly.entity_id
_entity_poly.type
_entity_poly.pdbx_seq_one_letter_code
_entity_poly.pdbx_strand_id
1 'polypeptide(L)' 'MKTAVIYATRSGTAEKCSEKLSEMLAGESAIINITKDSSPDLSGYDAVIVGTSIRI' A
#
# COMPACT_ATOMS: atom_id res chain seq x y z
N MET A 1 12.88 5.02 7.85
CA MET A 1 11.57 4.54 8.31
C MET A 1 11.02 3.65 7.22
N LYS A 2 10.86 2.36 7.50
CA LYS A 2 10.37 1.36 6.56
C LYS A 2 8.84 1.38 6.57
N THR A 3 8.21 1.69 5.44
CA THR A 3 6.75 1.93 5.37
C THR A 3 6.05 0.90 4.48
N ALA A 4 4.99 0.28 4.97
CA ALA A 4 4.10 -0.55 4.15
C ALA A 4 2.96 0.31 3.58
N VAL A 5 2.78 0.30 2.26
CA VAL A 5 1.65 0.93 1.57
C VAL A 5 0.71 -0.18 1.12
N ILE A 6 -0.33 -0.43 1.90
CA ILE A 6 -1.33 -1.46 1.64
C ILE A 6 -2.46 -0.86 0.82
N TYR A 7 -2.87 -1.54 -0.25
CA TYR A 7 -3.99 -1.09 -1.06
C TYR A 7 -4.91 -2.22 -1.51
N ALA A 8 -6.16 -1.83 -1.82
CA ALA A 8 -7.13 -2.67 -2.51
C ALA A 8 -7.68 -1.93 -3.74
N THR A 9 -7.73 -2.61 -4.88
CA THR A 9 -8.23 -2.03 -6.13
C THR A 9 -8.90 -3.08 -7.02
N ARG A 10 -9.92 -2.66 -7.79
CA ARG A 10 -10.48 -3.44 -8.91
C ARG A 10 -10.17 -2.80 -10.27
N SER A 11 -10.02 -1.48 -10.30
CA SER A 11 -9.91 -0.66 -11.52
C SER A 11 -8.54 0.03 -11.66
N GLY A 12 -7.58 -0.28 -10.79
CA GLY A 12 -6.18 0.18 -10.87
C GLY A 12 -5.91 1.58 -10.30
N THR A 13 -6.90 2.39 -9.96
CA THR A 13 -6.64 3.76 -9.46
C THR A 13 -5.89 3.77 -8.12
N ALA A 14 -6.30 2.93 -7.15
CA ALA A 14 -5.63 2.86 -5.86
C ALA A 14 -4.19 2.29 -5.97
N GLU A 15 -3.92 1.44 -6.95
CA GLU A 15 -2.57 0.96 -7.27
C GLU A 15 -1.69 2.12 -7.74
N LYS A 16 -2.14 2.89 -8.74
CA LYS A 16 -1.43 4.08 -9.23
C LYS A 16 -1.17 5.14 -8.15
N CYS A 17 -2.14 5.33 -7.24
CA CYS A 17 -1.96 6.21 -6.10
C CYS A 17 -0.90 5.68 -5.13
N SER A 18 -0.86 4.38 -4.89
CA SER A 18 0.10 3.74 -4.00
C SER A 18 1.52 3.78 -4.56
N GLU A 19 1.67 3.58 -5.87
CA GLU A 19 2.94 3.74 -6.61
C GLU A 19 3.47 5.17 -6.48
N LYS A 20 2.65 6.17 -6.82
CA LYS A 20 3.02 7.59 -6.67
C LYS A 20 3.36 7.96 -5.24
N LEU A 21 2.60 7.45 -4.26
CA LEU A 21 2.87 7.71 -2.86
C LEU A 21 4.22 7.12 -2.43
N SER A 22 4.51 5.89 -2.83
CA SER A 22 5.77 5.20 -2.56
C SER A 22 6.98 5.96 -3.11
N GLU A 23 6.88 6.54 -4.32
CA GLU A 23 7.91 7.42 -4.91
C GLU A 23 8.14 8.72 -4.11
N MET A 24 7.11 9.23 -3.44
CA MET A 24 7.17 10.47 -2.65
C MET A 24 7.62 10.26 -1.20
N LEU A 25 7.55 9.02 -0.70
CA LEU A 25 7.97 8.68 0.66
C LEU A 25 9.50 8.68 0.77
N ALA A 26 10.01 9.30 1.82
CA ALA A 26 11.43 9.22 2.14
C ALA A 26 11.75 7.86 2.81
N GLY A 27 12.67 7.11 2.21
CA GLY A 27 13.15 5.83 2.74
C GLY A 27 12.59 4.60 2.01
N GLU A 28 12.70 3.44 2.64
CA GLU A 28 12.24 2.16 2.07
C GLU A 28 10.72 2.06 2.20
N SER A 29 10.03 1.80 1.09
CA SER A 29 8.59 1.53 1.10
C SER A 29 8.27 0.27 0.29
N ALA A 30 7.29 -0.49 0.78
CA ALA A 30 6.78 -1.68 0.11
C ALA A 30 5.31 -1.50 -0.23
N ILE A 31 4.95 -1.74 -1.48
CA ILE A 31 3.56 -1.64 -1.95
C ILE A 31 2.94 -3.04 -1.90
N ILE A 32 1.83 -3.18 -1.18
CA ILE A 32 1.19 -4.47 -0.92
C ILE A 32 -0.27 -4.42 -1.39
N ASN A 33 -0.63 -5.33 -2.31
CA ASN A 33 -2.01 -5.51 -2.73
C ASN A 33 -2.70 -6.54 -1.84
N ILE A 34 -3.58 -6.09 -0.95
CA ILE A 34 -4.24 -6.96 0.03
C ILE A 34 -5.24 -7.95 -0.61
N THR A 35 -5.62 -7.74 -1.88
CA THR A 35 -6.47 -8.70 -2.60
C THR A 35 -5.67 -9.87 -3.18
N LYS A 36 -4.33 -9.76 -3.23
CA LYS A 36 -3.43 -10.82 -3.68
C LYS A 36 -2.72 -11.50 -2.50
N ASP A 37 -2.43 -10.73 -1.45
CA ASP A 37 -1.87 -11.21 -0.18
C ASP A 37 -2.78 -10.72 0.95
N SER A 38 -3.65 -11.60 1.44
CA SER A 38 -4.71 -11.24 2.40
C SER A 38 -4.23 -11.08 3.84
N SER A 39 -3.00 -11.50 4.15
CA SER A 39 -2.44 -11.42 5.49
C SER A 39 -0.92 -11.18 5.44
N PRO A 40 -0.48 -10.01 4.90
CA PRO A 40 0.94 -9.69 4.81
C PRO A 40 1.54 -9.56 6.21
N ASP A 41 2.78 -10.02 6.38
CA ASP A 41 3.52 -9.76 7.61
C ASP A 41 3.94 -8.29 7.67
N LEU A 42 3.52 -7.61 8.75
CA LEU A 42 3.78 -6.19 8.98
C LEU A 42 4.82 -5.94 10.08
N SER A 43 5.36 -7.00 10.70
CA SER A 43 6.20 -6.91 11.90
C SER A 43 7.50 -6.11 11.71
N GLY A 44 7.95 -5.95 10.46
CA GLY A 44 9.18 -5.23 10.11
C GLY A 44 8.99 -3.80 9.59
N TYR A 45 7.77 -3.26 9.62
CA TYR A 45 7.50 -1.90 9.17
C TYR A 45 7.32 -0.96 10.36
N ASP A 46 7.92 0.22 10.27
CA ASP A 46 7.76 1.30 11.24
C ASP A 46 6.40 2.00 11.10
N ALA A 47 5.84 1.99 9.88
CA ALA A 47 4.59 2.66 9.55
C ALA A 47 3.79 1.87 8.51
N VAL A 48 2.46 1.99 8.60
CA VAL A 48 1.52 1.37 7.65
C VAL A 48 0.56 2.43 7.14
N ILE A 49 0.44 2.53 5.81
CA ILE A 49 -0.51 3.39 5.11
C ILE A 49 -1.50 2.46 4.41
N VAL A 50 -2.80 2.73 4.57
CA VAL A 50 -3.87 1.95 3.95
C VAL A 50 -4.65 2.82 2.99
N GLY A 51 -4.73 2.41 1.71
CA GLY A 51 -5.46 3.12 0.66
C GLY A 51 -6.46 2.21 -0.05
N THR A 52 -7.71 2.63 -0.20
CA THR A 52 -8.71 1.86 -0.94
C THR A 52 -9.61 2.77 -1.75
N SER A 53 -10.30 2.17 -2.71
CA SER A 53 -11.40 2.81 -3.44
C SER A 53 -12.71 2.60 -2.67
N ILE A 54 -13.43 3.68 -2.38
CA ILE A 54 -14.81 3.58 -1.89
C ILE A 54 -15.68 3.13 -3.06
N ARG A 55 -16.49 2.10 -2.84
CA ARG A 55 -17.46 1.59 -3.82
C ARG A 55 -18.83 1.52 -3.17
N ILE A 56 -19.85 1.72 -4.01
CA ILE A 56 -21.27 1.51 -3.73
C ILE A 56 -21.73 0.38 -4.65
#